data_AF-Q0U8Q7-F1
#
_entry.id   AF-Q0U8Q7-F1
#
_cell.length_a   1.000
_cell.length_b   1.000
_cell.length_c   1.000
_cell.angle_alpha   90.00
_cell.angle_beta   90.00
_cell.angle_gamma   90.00
#
_symmetry.space_group_name_H-M   'P 1'
#
loop_
_entity.id
_entity.type
_entity.pdbx_description
1 polymer ?
#
loop_
_entity_poly.entity_id
_entity_poly.type
_entity_poly.pdbx_seq_one_letter_code
_entity_poly.pdbx_strand_id
1 'polypeptide(L)'
;MSPPSILSAFLSVSPLEPVLVFSSPEDAAMFQSRCKQARIMPSARQSWVYLPMPDGLVRVRTARMGDVAFDFDSEKSAKEFNASIKHLGKVFENRKGDRGWEKVVYLGKEKV
;
A
#
# COMPACT_ATOMS: atom_id res chain seq x y z
N MET A 1 8.70 18.06 -6.51
CA MET A 1 8.52 16.71 -7.08
C MET A 1 7.11 16.27 -6.80
N SER A 2 6.39 15.79 -7.81
CA SER A 2 5.04 15.24 -7.63
C SER A 2 5.08 14.00 -6.73
N PRO A 3 4.02 13.70 -5.95
CA PRO A 3 3.97 12.47 -5.17
C PRO A 3 4.06 11.25 -6.11
N PRO A 4 4.76 10.18 -5.68
CA PRO A 4 4.96 8.99 -6.53
C PRO A 4 3.61 8.38 -6.89
N SER A 5 3.40 8.09 -8.17
CA SER A 5 2.12 7.60 -8.66
C SER A 5 2.10 6.07 -8.65
N ILE A 6 1.29 5.50 -7.76
CA ILE A 6 0.98 4.07 -7.78
C ILE A 6 -0.02 3.82 -8.92
N LEU A 7 0.26 2.84 -9.76
CA LEU A 7 -0.61 2.44 -10.88
C LEU A 7 -1.56 1.32 -10.48
N SER A 8 -1.04 0.34 -9.74
CA SER A 8 -1.80 -0.82 -9.29
C SER A 8 -1.08 -1.51 -8.13
N ALA A 9 -1.75 -2.48 -7.53
CA ALA A 9 -1.15 -3.38 -6.56
C ALA A 9 -1.72 -4.79 -6.71
N PHE A 10 -0.92 -5.80 -6.40
CA PHE A 10 -1.29 -7.20 -6.47
C PHE A 10 -0.52 -8.03 -5.43
N LEU A 11 -0.91 -9.29 -5.24
CA LEU A 11 -0.17 -10.26 -4.44
C LEU A 11 0.73 -11.09 -5.35
N SER A 12 2.05 -11.00 -5.15
CA SER A 12 3.00 -11.97 -5.69
C SER A 12 2.82 -13.29 -4.96
N VAL A 13 3.06 -14.42 -5.62
CA VAL A 13 3.02 -15.77 -5.02
C VAL A 13 4.41 -16.35 -4.73
N SER A 14 5.47 -15.69 -5.19
CA SER A 14 6.87 -16.11 -4.96
C SER A 14 7.83 -14.91 -4.96
N PRO A 15 8.13 -14.28 -3.80
CA PRO A 15 7.56 -14.59 -2.49
C PRO A 15 6.08 -14.17 -2.39
N LEU A 16 5.36 -14.76 -1.42
CA LEU A 16 3.98 -14.39 -1.11
C LEU A 16 3.95 -13.03 -0.41
N GLU A 17 3.91 -11.95 -1.20
CA GLU A 17 4.07 -10.58 -0.73
C GLU A 17 3.20 -9.62 -1.55
N PRO A 18 2.65 -8.56 -0.94
CA PRO A 18 2.05 -7.46 -1.68
C PRO A 18 3.09 -6.70 -2.50
N VAL A 19 2.71 -6.38 -3.73
CA VAL A 19 3.53 -5.63 -4.68
C VAL A 19 2.79 -4.37 -5.10
N LEU A 20 3.44 -3.23 -4.95
CA LEU A 20 3.03 -1.94 -5.51
C LEU A 20 3.72 -1.73 -6.85
N VAL A 21 2.95 -1.33 -7.86
CA VAL A 21 3.45 -1.02 -9.20
C VAL A 21 3.47 0.49 -9.39
N PHE A 22 4.64 1.05 -9.66
CA PHE A 22 4.83 2.47 -9.92
C PHE A 22 5.00 2.76 -11.42
N SER A 23 4.77 4.01 -11.81
CA SER A 23 5.02 4.49 -13.19
C SER A 23 6.47 4.44 -13.60
N SER A 24 7.40 4.65 -12.67
CA SER A 24 8.84 4.67 -12.96
C SER A 24 9.68 4.10 -11.81
N PRO A 25 10.93 3.69 -12.07
CA PRO A 25 11.87 3.29 -11.04
C PRO A 25 12.17 4.40 -10.02
N GLU A 26 12.16 5.67 -10.44
CA GLU A 26 12.41 6.82 -9.57
C GLU A 26 11.28 6.99 -8.53
N ASP A 27 10.03 6.79 -8.94
CA ASP A 27 8.87 6.81 -8.03
C ASP A 27 8.96 5.67 -7.01
N ALA A 28 9.33 4.47 -7.47
CA ALA A 28 9.54 3.30 -6.61
C ALA A 28 10.66 3.54 -5.59
N ALA A 29 11.80 4.07 -6.04
CA ALA A 29 12.93 4.42 -5.17
C ALA A 29 12.55 5.53 -4.17
N MET A 30 11.78 6.53 -4.59
CA MET A 30 11.26 7.57 -3.71
C MET A 30 10.35 6.97 -2.63
N PHE A 31 9.44 6.06 -3.00
CA PHE A 31 8.60 5.36 -2.03
C PHE A 31 9.45 4.52 -1.06
N GLN A 32 10.41 3.76 -1.56
CA GLN A 32 11.34 2.97 -0.75
C GLN A 32 12.12 3.82 0.26
N SER A 33 12.56 5.01 -0.13
CA SER A 33 13.27 5.93 0.78
C SER A 33 12.41 6.36 1.98
N ARG A 34 11.08 6.39 1.82
CA ARG A 34 10.13 6.76 2.86
C ARG A 34 9.69 5.53 3.68
N CYS A 35 9.47 4.39 3.01
CA CYS A 35 9.03 3.13 3.60
C CYS A 35 10.19 2.14 3.76
N LYS A 36 10.80 2.07 4.96
CA LYS A 36 12.04 1.29 5.19
C LYS A 36 11.91 -0.21 4.94
N GLN A 37 10.72 -0.77 5.15
CA GLN A 37 10.44 -2.19 4.92
C GLN A 37 10.21 -2.52 3.45
N ALA A 38 10.05 -1.49 2.60
CA ALA A 38 9.81 -1.67 1.19
C ALA A 38 11.10 -2.10 0.47
N ARG A 39 10.97 -3.01 -0.47
CA ARG A 39 12.11 -3.60 -1.19
C ARG A 39 11.86 -3.61 -2.69
N ILE A 40 12.84 -3.11 -3.44
CA ILE A 40 12.92 -3.29 -4.89
C ILE A 40 13.84 -4.50 -5.11
N MET A 41 13.32 -5.50 -5.81
CA MET A 41 14.06 -6.74 -6.07
C MET A 41 15.00 -6.56 -7.27
N PRO A 42 16.30 -6.88 -7.16
CA PRO A 42 17.24 -6.78 -8.30
C PRO A 42 16.83 -7.63 -9.50
N SER A 43 16.19 -8.77 -9.25
CA SER A 43 15.73 -9.71 -10.27
C SER A 43 14.34 -9.40 -10.83
N ALA A 44 13.63 -8.39 -10.29
CA ALA A 44 12.30 -7.99 -10.75
C ALA A 44 12.35 -6.64 -11.47
N ARG A 45 11.17 -6.19 -11.93
CA ARG A 45 11.03 -4.84 -12.49
C ARG A 45 11.36 -3.80 -11.41
N GLN A 46 12.21 -2.83 -11.75
CA GLN A 46 12.67 -1.81 -10.80
C GLN A 46 11.57 -0.82 -10.39
N SER A 47 10.46 -0.78 -11.13
CA SER A 47 9.25 -0.03 -10.76
C SER A 47 8.32 -0.80 -9.81
N TRP A 48 8.70 -2.00 -9.37
CA TRP A 48 7.91 -2.81 -8.44
C TRP A 48 8.52 -2.74 -7.04
N VAL A 49 7.66 -2.44 -6.08
CA VAL A 49 8.03 -2.39 -4.67
C VAL A 49 7.26 -3.47 -3.93
N TYR A 50 8.00 -4.38 -3.32
CA TYR A 50 7.45 -5.42 -2.47
C TYR A 50 7.36 -4.90 -1.05
N LEU A 51 6.29 -5.26 -0.36
CA LEU A 51 6.11 -5.03 1.06
C LEU A 51 6.05 -6.40 1.76
N PRO A 52 6.57 -6.52 3.00
CA PRO A 52 6.32 -7.72 3.79
C PRO A 52 4.81 -7.97 3.89
N MET A 53 4.42 -9.25 3.89
CA MET A 53 3.03 -9.63 4.11
C MET A 53 2.55 -9.09 5.47
N PRO A 54 1.59 -8.17 5.51
CA PRO A 54 1.08 -7.65 6.76
C PRO A 54 0.04 -8.61 7.35
N ASP A 55 0.02 -8.68 8.68
CA ASP A 55 -0.93 -9.53 9.41
C ASP A 55 -2.38 -9.12 9.11
N GLY A 56 -3.26 -10.11 8.99
CA GLY A 56 -4.69 -9.90 8.74
C GLY A 56 -5.02 -9.34 7.37
N LEU A 57 -4.08 -9.29 6.42
CA LEU A 57 -4.37 -8.87 5.04
C LEU A 57 -5.30 -9.88 4.36
N VAL A 58 -6.44 -9.38 3.89
CA VAL A 58 -7.47 -10.19 3.21
C VAL A 58 -7.33 -10.07 1.70
N ARG A 59 -7.10 -8.85 1.19
CA ARG A 59 -6.96 -8.61 -0.25
C ARG A 59 -6.24 -7.30 -0.54
N VAL A 60 -5.66 -7.24 -1.73
CA VAL A 60 -5.07 -6.04 -2.33
C VAL A 60 -5.83 -5.73 -3.62
N ARG A 61 -6.22 -4.48 -3.83
CA ARG A 61 -6.97 -4.07 -5.03
C ARG A 61 -6.65 -2.64 -5.43
N THR A 62 -6.83 -2.33 -6.72
CA THR A 62 -6.88 -0.93 -7.17
C THR A 62 -8.19 -0.29 -6.71
N ALA A 63 -8.10 0.89 -6.10
CA ALA A 63 -9.22 1.72 -5.66
C ALA A 63 -9.53 2.83 -6.69
N ARG A 64 -10.56 3.63 -6.43
CA ARG A 64 -10.93 4.74 -7.32
C ARG A 64 -9.80 5.78 -7.37
N MET A 65 -9.65 6.44 -8.53
CA MET A 65 -8.70 7.55 -8.77
C MET A 65 -7.20 7.20 -8.78
N GLY A 66 -6.84 5.93 -8.96
CA GLY A 66 -5.43 5.50 -9.03
C GLY A 66 -4.80 5.24 -7.66
N ASP A 67 -5.61 5.21 -6.61
CA ASP A 67 -5.20 4.70 -5.32
C ASP A 67 -5.22 3.17 -5.34
N VAL A 68 -4.52 2.55 -4.41
CA VAL A 68 -4.59 1.13 -4.10
C VAL A 68 -5.11 0.97 -2.67
N ALA A 69 -5.85 -0.11 -2.44
CA ALA A 69 -6.43 -0.43 -1.15
C ALA A 69 -5.93 -1.79 -0.68
N PHE A 70 -5.53 -1.81 0.58
CA PHE A 70 -5.20 -3.01 1.36
C PHE A 70 -6.35 -3.22 2.33
N ASP A 71 -7.15 -4.26 2.12
CA ASP A 71 -8.26 -4.57 3.01
C ASP A 71 -7.83 -5.64 4.01
N PHE A 72 -8.16 -5.40 5.28
CA PHE A 72 -7.78 -6.20 6.44
C PHE A 72 -8.99 -6.83 7.12
N ASP A 73 -8.75 -7.85 7.94
CA ASP A 73 -9.77 -8.51 8.76
C ASP A 73 -10.25 -7.65 9.94
N SER A 74 -9.39 -6.78 10.45
CA SER A 74 -9.62 -5.91 11.60
C SER A 74 -9.07 -4.49 11.40
N GLU A 75 -9.68 -3.52 12.09
CA GLU A 75 -9.20 -2.13 12.13
C GLU A 75 -7.79 -2.05 12.76
N LYS A 76 -7.52 -2.90 13.75
CA LYS A 76 -6.21 -2.99 14.41
C LYS A 76 -5.12 -3.34 13.38
N SER A 77 -5.32 -4.40 12.59
CA SER A 77 -4.40 -4.82 11.53
C SER A 77 -4.17 -3.70 10.51
N ALA A 78 -5.22 -2.99 10.10
CA ALA A 78 -5.11 -1.86 9.18
C ALA A 78 -4.29 -0.70 9.77
N LYS A 79 -4.52 -0.34 11.04
CA LYS A 79 -3.76 0.72 11.74
C LYS A 79 -2.29 0.34 11.92
N GLU A 80 -2.01 -0.89 12.31
CA GLU A 80 -0.65 -1.41 12.48
C GLU A 80 0.11 -1.41 11.14
N PHE A 81 -0.54 -1.87 10.06
CA PHE A 81 0.05 -1.77 8.73
C PHE A 81 0.31 -0.30 8.34
N ASN A 82 -0.66 0.60 8.54
CA ASN A 82 -0.46 2.01 8.19
C ASN A 82 0.69 2.65 8.99
N ALA A 83 0.84 2.28 10.26
CA ALA A 83 1.97 2.70 11.08
C ALA A 83 3.31 2.13 10.56
N SER A 84 3.34 0.86 10.15
CA SER A 84 4.53 0.20 9.60
C SER A 84 5.06 0.88 8.32
N ILE A 85 4.16 1.43 7.50
CA ILE A 85 4.49 2.24 6.32
C ILE A 85 4.65 3.74 6.64
N LYS A 86 4.81 4.11 7.92
CA LYS A 86 4.95 5.51 8.40
C LYS A 86 3.80 6.44 7.97
N HIS A 87 2.58 5.93 7.98
CA HIS A 87 1.38 6.70 7.62
C HIS A 87 1.41 7.27 6.20
N LEU A 88 2.13 6.61 5.28
CA LEU A 88 2.05 6.92 3.85
C LEU A 88 0.67 6.60 3.26
N GLY A 89 -0.12 5.77 3.94
CA GLY A 89 -1.51 5.49 3.61
C GLY A 89 -2.50 6.24 4.51
N LYS A 90 -3.78 6.12 4.15
CA LYS A 90 -4.92 6.69 4.88
C LYS A 90 -5.85 5.57 5.33
N VAL A 91 -6.19 5.58 6.61
CA VAL A 91 -7.31 4.80 7.18
C VAL A 91 -8.42 5.80 7.46
N PHE A 92 -9.62 5.52 6.96
CA PHE A 92 -10.77 6.39 7.20
C PHE A 92 -11.48 5.94 8.48
N GLU A 93 -11.55 6.82 9.47
CA GLU A 93 -12.35 6.62 10.67
C GLU A 93 -13.83 6.78 10.35
N ASN A 94 -14.68 5.96 10.96
CA ASN A 94 -16.10 6.02 10.73
C ASN A 94 -16.82 6.68 11.91
N ARG A 95 -17.39 7.85 11.68
CA ARG A 95 -18.19 8.57 12.69
C ARG A 95 -19.62 8.04 12.85
N LYS A 96 -20.08 7.08 12.03
CA LYS A 96 -21.49 6.63 11.98
C LYS A 96 -21.69 5.10 11.88
N GLY A 97 -20.78 4.31 12.45
CA GLY A 97 -20.94 2.85 12.65
C GLY A 97 -20.38 1.97 11.52
N ASP A 98 -20.08 0.71 11.84
CA ASP A 98 -19.21 -0.20 11.08
C ASP A 98 -19.68 -0.48 9.64
N ARG A 99 -18.97 0.10 8.66
CA ARG A 99 -19.14 -0.15 7.22
C ARG A 99 -17.95 -0.89 6.62
N GLY A 100 -16.99 -1.32 7.45
CA GLY A 100 -15.75 -1.99 7.03
C GLY A 100 -14.64 -1.08 6.49
N TRP A 101 -14.83 0.24 6.41
CA TRP A 101 -13.84 1.16 5.82
C TRP A 101 -12.63 1.41 6.74
N GLU A 102 -12.82 1.24 8.05
CA GLU A 102 -11.78 1.32 9.08
C GLU A 102 -10.75 0.18 8.95
N LYS A 103 -11.11 -0.88 8.23
CA LYS A 103 -10.27 -2.04 7.95
C LYS A 103 -9.51 -1.90 6.63
N VAL A 104 -9.43 -0.70 6.06
CA VAL A 104 -8.83 -0.48 4.73
C VAL A 104 -7.77 0.61 4.80
N VAL A 105 -6.57 0.30 4.30
CA VAL A 105 -5.51 1.28 4.09
C VAL A 105 -5.46 1.66 2.61
N TYR A 106 -5.71 2.94 2.33
CA TYR A 106 -5.60 3.52 0.99
C TYR A 106 -4.23 4.15 0.80
N LEU A 107 -3.54 3.78 -0.27
CA LEU A 107 -2.22 4.26 -0.66
C LEU A 107 -2.33 4.84 -2.07
N GLY A 108 -1.92 6.08 -2.29
CA GLY A 108 -2.03 6.68 -3.62
C GLY A 108 -1.99 8.20 -3.59
N LYS A 109 -2.58 8.82 -4.62
CA LYS A 109 -2.41 10.25 -4.86
C LYS A 109 -3.00 11.02 -3.68
N GLU A 110 -2.14 11.77 -2.99
CA GLU A 110 -2.57 12.87 -2.14
C GLU A 110 -3.47 13.80 -2.97
N LYS A 111 -4.78 13.65 -2.82
CA LYS A 111 -5.67 14.78 -2.96
C LYS A 111 -5.69 15.47 -1.60
N VAL A 112 -4.91 16.54 -1.50
CA VAL A 112 -5.30 17.71 -0.72
C VAL A 112 -6.35 18.43 -1.54
#